data_AF-A0A950TT85-F1
#
_entry.id   AF-A0A950TT85-F1
#
_cell.length_a   1.000
_cell.length_b   1.000
_cell.length_c   1.000
_cell.angle_alpha   90.00
_cell.angle_beta   90.00
_cell.angle_gamma   90.00
#
_symmetry.space_group_name_H-M   'P 1'
#
loop_
_entity.id
_entity.type
_entity.pdbx_description
1 polymer ?
#
loop_
_entity_poly.entity_id
_entity_poly.type
_entity_poly.pdbx_seq_one_letter_code
_entity_poly.pdbx_strand_id
1 'polypeptide(L)'
;FPLSLMGAFADFADVVHGPEAEWGQVSCGCHPNCGVGTAVMVNKETKEMAPVPQFLNIQGLVTDMQHITDTARGKWFSNIMMGLALLKNYNPYGGPNSLTLGGIFKKFDKSFGLTGKSYGKVGPDRTMADIEQRRDDPWNFLFIAGMWFQDLFNYDFRRTEMCIIPYGTQEGEISFCAYNTGIGWRNIIEHMHQNATVAQWYKDHGRHQVIAHGKNVDLDSKEHSLVLNEVDLTRPNKPEMEGPKTAAEEMQMMRKLYQQMVMEKNQIKGDNLVQIGGTKKTKDKEMAMAE
;
A
#
# COMPACT_ATOMS: atom_id res chain seq x y z
N PHE A 1 -12.64 -11.32 -8.28
CA PHE A 1 -13.58 -10.28 -8.73
C PHE A 1 -12.83 -8.98 -8.93
N PRO A 2 -13.17 -8.15 -9.93
CA PRO A 2 -12.60 -6.81 -10.06
C PRO A 2 -12.77 -6.02 -8.76
N LEU A 3 -11.76 -5.23 -8.37
CA LEU A 3 -11.87 -4.40 -7.15
C LEU A 3 -13.03 -3.40 -7.21
N SER A 4 -13.39 -2.96 -8.42
CA SER A 4 -14.51 -2.06 -8.67
C SER A 4 -15.88 -2.61 -8.35
N LEU A 5 -16.00 -3.93 -8.18
CA LEU A 5 -17.22 -4.58 -7.72
C LEU A 5 -17.64 -4.08 -6.32
N MET A 6 -16.69 -3.58 -5.51
CA MET A 6 -17.01 -2.96 -4.22
C MET A 6 -17.88 -1.71 -4.34
N GLY A 7 -17.88 -1.02 -5.50
CA GLY A 7 -18.71 0.15 -5.73
C GLY A 7 -20.20 -0.14 -5.52
N ALA A 8 -20.69 -1.28 -6.02
CA ALA A 8 -22.10 -1.64 -5.85
C ALA A 8 -22.53 -1.82 -4.38
N PHE A 9 -21.60 -2.25 -3.51
CA PHE A 9 -21.85 -2.34 -2.07
C PHE A 9 -21.88 -0.96 -1.41
N ALA A 10 -21.00 -0.06 -1.83
CA ALA A 10 -21.01 1.33 -1.38
C ALA A 10 -22.30 2.04 -1.82
N ASP A 11 -22.71 1.91 -3.09
CA ASP A 11 -23.92 2.53 -3.63
C ASP A 11 -25.17 2.09 -2.86
N PHE A 12 -25.30 0.78 -2.58
CA PHE A 12 -26.43 0.28 -1.77
C PHE A 12 -26.40 0.85 -0.35
N ALA A 13 -25.25 0.85 0.29
CA ALA A 13 -25.12 1.38 1.64
C ALA A 13 -25.43 2.89 1.68
N ASP A 14 -25.04 3.66 0.67
CA ASP A 14 -25.39 5.09 0.55
C ASP A 14 -26.90 5.30 0.40
N VAL A 15 -27.59 4.49 -0.41
CA VAL A 15 -29.07 4.52 -0.48
C VAL A 15 -29.72 4.24 0.88
N VAL A 16 -29.15 3.31 1.66
CA VAL A 16 -29.66 2.94 2.99
C VAL A 16 -29.42 4.02 4.04
N HIS A 17 -28.29 4.73 3.98
CA HIS A 17 -28.00 5.87 4.86
C HIS A 17 -28.83 7.10 4.48
N GLY A 18 -29.15 7.25 3.20
CA GLY A 18 -29.97 8.32 2.68
C GLY A 18 -29.18 9.61 2.38
N PRO A 19 -29.82 10.59 1.75
CA PRO A 19 -29.16 11.79 1.24
C PRO A 19 -28.68 12.77 2.33
N GLU A 20 -29.19 12.63 3.55
CA GLU A 20 -28.83 13.47 4.70
C GLU A 20 -27.52 13.02 5.39
N ALA A 21 -26.90 11.93 4.91
CA ALA A 21 -25.62 11.48 5.45
C ALA A 21 -24.51 12.49 5.11
N GLU A 22 -23.76 12.93 6.13
CA GLU A 22 -22.65 13.88 5.94
C GLU A 22 -21.54 13.33 5.02
N TRP A 23 -21.35 12.01 5.02
CA TRP A 23 -20.32 11.32 4.27
C TRP A 23 -20.89 10.05 3.61
N GLY A 24 -20.52 9.83 2.35
CA GLY A 24 -20.79 8.58 1.63
C GLY A 24 -19.84 7.46 2.04
N GLN A 25 -20.16 6.25 1.63
CA GLN A 25 -19.34 5.07 1.86
C GLN A 25 -18.08 5.09 0.97
N VAL A 26 -17.04 4.42 1.45
CA VAL A 26 -15.80 4.29 0.69
C VAL A 26 -16.05 3.39 -0.53
N SER A 27 -16.02 4.00 -1.71
CA SER A 27 -16.17 3.31 -3.00
C SER A 27 -14.82 3.19 -3.70
N CYS A 28 -14.56 2.04 -4.33
CA CYS A 28 -13.35 1.80 -5.11
C CYS A 28 -13.72 1.84 -6.60
N GLY A 29 -13.67 3.00 -7.23
CA GLY A 29 -14.09 3.19 -8.63
C GLY A 29 -13.05 2.84 -9.70
N CYS A 30 -12.05 1.99 -9.42
CA CYS A 30 -10.98 1.74 -10.38
C CYS A 30 -11.48 1.05 -11.66
N HIS A 31 -10.74 1.17 -12.75
CA HIS A 31 -10.98 0.33 -13.93
C HIS A 31 -10.91 -1.17 -13.53
N PRO A 32 -11.79 -2.07 -14.04
CA PRO A 32 -11.82 -3.48 -13.65
C PRO A 32 -10.50 -4.23 -13.82
N ASN A 33 -9.66 -3.81 -14.77
CA ASN A 33 -8.33 -4.37 -15.00
C ASN A 33 -7.26 -3.87 -14.02
N CYS A 34 -7.57 -2.91 -13.14
CA CYS A 34 -6.61 -2.34 -12.20
C CYS A 34 -6.17 -3.36 -11.15
N GLY A 35 -7.11 -4.19 -10.70
CA GLY A 35 -6.84 -5.25 -9.74
C GLY A 35 -8.02 -6.19 -9.59
N VAL A 36 -7.71 -7.36 -9.06
CA VAL A 36 -8.69 -8.39 -8.74
C VAL A 36 -8.52 -8.79 -7.28
N GLY A 37 -9.62 -9.03 -6.60
CA GLY A 37 -9.63 -9.52 -5.23
C GLY A 37 -10.66 -10.61 -4.98
N THR A 38 -10.46 -11.31 -3.89
CA THR A 38 -11.44 -12.23 -3.31
C THR A 38 -11.39 -12.09 -1.79
N ALA A 39 -12.45 -12.53 -1.13
CA ALA A 39 -12.52 -12.54 0.31
C ALA A 39 -12.58 -13.98 0.82
N VAL A 40 -11.94 -14.21 1.96
CA VAL A 40 -12.01 -15.45 2.73
C VAL A 40 -12.62 -15.12 4.08
N MET A 41 -13.64 -15.88 4.47
CA MET A 41 -14.20 -15.81 5.80
C MET A 41 -13.37 -16.70 6.72
N VAL A 42 -12.84 -16.16 7.82
CA VAL A 42 -11.93 -16.86 8.74
C VAL A 42 -12.43 -16.73 10.17
N ASN A 43 -12.54 -17.86 10.88
CA ASN A 43 -12.80 -17.89 12.31
C ASN A 43 -11.48 -17.71 13.08
N LYS A 44 -11.39 -16.71 13.96
CA LYS A 44 -10.18 -16.40 14.72
C LYS A 44 -9.83 -17.48 15.74
N GLU A 45 -10.83 -18.19 16.25
CA GLU A 45 -10.68 -19.17 17.32
C GLU A 45 -10.43 -20.57 16.74
N THR A 46 -11.37 -21.04 15.92
CA THR A 46 -11.31 -22.40 15.35
C THR A 46 -10.40 -22.53 14.14
N LYS A 47 -9.98 -21.39 13.55
CA LYS A 47 -9.21 -21.31 12.29
C LYS A 47 -9.93 -21.91 11.08
N GLU A 48 -11.22 -22.23 11.20
CA GLU A 48 -12.06 -22.59 10.06
C GLU A 48 -12.07 -21.44 9.06
N MET A 49 -11.93 -21.77 7.78
CA MET A 49 -11.94 -20.78 6.72
C MET A 49 -12.61 -21.31 5.47
N ALA A 50 -13.32 -20.43 4.78
CA ALA A 50 -13.86 -20.71 3.45
C ALA A 50 -13.80 -19.44 2.59
N PRO A 51 -13.42 -19.54 1.31
CA PRO A 51 -13.60 -18.47 0.34
C PRO A 51 -15.09 -18.05 0.30
N VAL A 52 -15.36 -16.75 0.41
CA VAL A 52 -16.73 -16.22 0.35
C VAL A 52 -17.48 -16.67 -0.91
N PRO A 53 -16.86 -16.73 -2.11
CA PRO A 53 -17.54 -17.19 -3.32
C PRO A 53 -18.01 -18.65 -3.28
N GLN A 54 -17.55 -19.46 -2.33
CA GLN A 54 -17.95 -20.86 -2.19
C GLN A 54 -19.36 -21.00 -1.61
N PHE A 55 -19.77 -20.05 -0.74
CA PHE A 55 -21.08 -20.05 -0.08
C PHE A 55 -21.96 -18.85 -0.41
N LEU A 56 -21.45 -17.88 -1.16
CA LEU A 56 -22.19 -16.70 -1.58
C LEU A 56 -21.96 -16.46 -3.06
N ASN A 57 -23.03 -16.54 -3.86
CA ASN A 57 -22.99 -16.19 -5.28
C ASN A 57 -22.81 -14.67 -5.43
N ILE A 58 -21.55 -14.23 -5.48
CA ILE A 58 -21.19 -12.80 -5.54
C ILE A 58 -21.76 -12.12 -6.78
N GLN A 59 -21.73 -12.77 -7.95
CA GLN A 59 -22.24 -12.17 -9.18
C GLN A 59 -23.75 -11.92 -9.09
N GLY A 60 -24.51 -12.94 -8.70
CA GLY A 60 -25.96 -12.83 -8.53
C GLY A 60 -26.34 -11.81 -7.45
N LEU A 61 -25.62 -11.82 -6.32
CA LEU A 61 -25.84 -10.86 -5.23
C LEU A 61 -25.61 -9.42 -5.69
N VAL A 62 -24.54 -9.16 -6.44
CA VAL A 62 -24.24 -7.81 -6.94
C VAL A 62 -25.27 -7.35 -7.95
N THR A 63 -25.72 -8.22 -8.87
CA THR A 63 -26.81 -7.89 -9.79
C THR A 63 -28.11 -7.57 -9.04
N ASP A 64 -28.49 -8.39 -8.06
CA ASP A 64 -29.68 -8.14 -7.24
C ASP A 64 -29.54 -6.83 -6.44
N MET A 65 -28.36 -6.57 -5.88
CA MET A 65 -28.05 -5.34 -5.14
C MET A 65 -28.16 -4.10 -6.03
N GLN A 66 -27.63 -4.13 -7.26
CA GLN A 66 -27.77 -3.04 -8.23
C GLN A 66 -29.24 -2.74 -8.52
N HIS A 67 -30.06 -3.77 -8.78
CA HIS A 67 -31.50 -3.57 -8.97
C HIS A 67 -32.18 -2.96 -7.74
N ILE A 68 -31.80 -3.38 -6.53
CA ILE A 68 -32.35 -2.80 -5.30
C ILE A 68 -31.98 -1.33 -5.19
N THR A 69 -30.70 -1.00 -5.39
CA THR A 69 -30.18 0.37 -5.37
C THR A 69 -30.87 1.25 -6.42
N ASP A 70 -31.00 0.78 -7.67
CA ASP A 70 -31.61 1.52 -8.79
C ASP A 70 -33.11 1.81 -8.56
N THR A 71 -33.81 0.96 -7.81
CA THR A 71 -35.22 1.22 -7.46
C THR A 71 -35.39 2.32 -6.41
N ALA A 72 -34.30 2.76 -5.76
CA ALA A 72 -34.23 3.88 -4.82
C ALA A 72 -35.36 3.88 -3.77
N ARG A 73 -35.71 2.69 -3.25
CA ARG A 73 -36.76 2.53 -2.24
C ARG A 73 -36.27 2.97 -0.86
N GLY A 74 -37.22 3.24 0.04
CA GLY A 74 -36.90 3.62 1.41
C GLY A 74 -36.10 2.55 2.16
N LYS A 75 -35.27 2.99 3.11
CA LYS A 75 -34.35 2.17 3.93
C LYS A 75 -34.91 0.80 4.34
N TRP A 76 -36.12 0.78 4.90
CA TRP A 76 -36.72 -0.45 5.41
C TRP A 76 -36.98 -1.47 4.30
N PHE A 77 -37.53 -1.04 3.17
CA PHE A 77 -37.83 -1.92 2.05
C PHE A 77 -36.53 -2.39 1.36
N SER A 78 -35.56 -1.48 1.17
CA SER A 78 -34.26 -1.82 0.57
C SER A 78 -33.48 -2.83 1.41
N ASN A 79 -33.51 -2.72 2.74
CA ASN A 79 -32.89 -3.69 3.64
C ASN A 79 -33.56 -5.07 3.59
N ILE A 80 -34.90 -5.12 3.49
CA ILE A 80 -35.63 -6.39 3.32
C ILE A 80 -35.24 -7.05 2.01
N MET A 81 -35.25 -6.29 0.91
CA MET A 81 -34.87 -6.80 -0.41
C MET A 81 -33.42 -7.29 -0.42
N MET A 82 -32.49 -6.59 0.24
CA MET A 82 -31.11 -7.04 0.41
C MET A 82 -31.04 -8.34 1.22
N GLY A 83 -31.81 -8.46 2.30
CA GLY A 83 -31.92 -9.71 3.05
C GLY A 83 -32.39 -10.89 2.17
N LEU A 84 -33.41 -10.67 1.33
CA LEU A 84 -33.89 -11.67 0.38
C LEU A 84 -32.85 -12.00 -0.71
N ALA A 85 -32.14 -11.00 -1.21
CA ALA A 85 -31.05 -11.18 -2.18
C ALA A 85 -29.90 -12.01 -1.58
N LEU A 86 -29.53 -11.76 -0.33
CA LEU A 86 -28.55 -12.56 0.40
C LEU A 86 -29.01 -14.01 0.54
N LEU A 87 -30.26 -14.24 0.94
CA LEU A 87 -30.83 -15.59 1.06
C LEU A 87 -30.85 -16.33 -0.28
N LYS A 88 -31.28 -15.65 -1.35
CA LYS A 88 -31.32 -16.19 -2.72
C LYS A 88 -29.93 -16.62 -3.20
N ASN A 89 -28.89 -15.88 -2.82
CA ASN A 89 -27.52 -16.11 -3.28
C ASN A 89 -26.66 -16.92 -2.29
N TYR A 90 -27.22 -17.37 -1.17
CA TYR A 90 -26.50 -18.12 -0.14
C TYR A 90 -26.59 -19.63 -0.36
N ASN A 91 -25.44 -20.31 -0.30
CA ASN A 91 -25.34 -21.77 -0.32
C ASN A 91 -24.87 -22.27 1.07
N PRO A 92 -25.74 -22.91 1.87
CA PRO A 92 -25.41 -23.34 3.23
C PRO A 92 -24.35 -24.44 3.29
N TYR A 93 -24.11 -25.18 2.21
CA TYR A 93 -23.16 -26.30 2.18
C TYR A 93 -21.74 -25.88 1.77
N GLY A 94 -21.55 -24.64 1.31
CA GLY A 94 -20.24 -24.14 0.88
C GLY A 94 -19.46 -23.40 1.97
N GLY A 95 -20.11 -23.12 3.11
CA GLY A 95 -19.56 -22.27 4.17
C GLY A 95 -18.84 -23.06 5.26
N PRO A 96 -18.08 -22.38 6.14
CA PRO A 96 -17.58 -23.01 7.35
C PRO A 96 -18.74 -23.54 8.21
N ASN A 97 -18.58 -24.71 8.83
CA ASN A 97 -19.65 -25.34 9.61
C ASN A 97 -20.13 -24.45 10.78
N SER A 98 -19.23 -23.67 11.37
CA SER A 98 -19.56 -22.74 12.45
C SER A 98 -20.18 -21.42 11.98
N LEU A 99 -20.21 -21.13 10.66
CA LEU A 99 -20.75 -19.89 10.11
C LEU A 99 -22.26 -20.03 9.89
N THR A 100 -23.04 -19.51 10.83
CA THR A 100 -24.49 -19.46 10.69
C THR A 100 -24.94 -18.32 9.77
N LEU A 101 -26.13 -18.47 9.18
CA LEU A 101 -26.77 -17.41 8.40
C LEU A 101 -26.97 -16.12 9.22
N GLY A 102 -27.28 -16.24 10.51
CA GLY A 102 -27.32 -15.09 11.43
C GLY A 102 -25.96 -14.39 11.59
N GLY A 103 -24.87 -15.17 11.57
CA GLY A 103 -23.51 -14.64 11.51
C GLY A 103 -23.25 -13.82 10.25
N ILE A 104 -23.74 -14.27 9.09
CA ILE A 104 -23.64 -13.54 7.82
C ILE A 104 -24.40 -12.23 7.87
N PHE A 105 -25.66 -12.24 8.34
CA PHE A 105 -26.42 -11.00 8.51
C PHE A 105 -25.76 -10.02 9.48
N LYS A 106 -25.28 -10.52 10.64
CA LYS A 106 -24.51 -9.72 11.60
C LYS A 106 -23.27 -9.09 10.93
N LYS A 107 -22.60 -9.83 10.03
CA LYS A 107 -21.44 -9.32 9.28
C LYS A 107 -21.78 -8.23 8.30
N PHE A 108 -22.81 -8.43 7.48
CA PHE A 108 -23.28 -7.41 6.54
C PHE A 108 -23.70 -6.13 7.27
N ASP A 109 -24.49 -6.28 8.33
CA ASP A 109 -24.95 -5.16 9.15
C ASP A 109 -23.79 -4.44 9.86
N LYS A 110 -22.80 -5.18 10.38
CA LYS A 110 -21.60 -4.61 11.01
C LYS A 110 -20.67 -3.89 10.01
N SER A 111 -20.59 -4.36 8.78
CA SER A 111 -19.77 -3.74 7.72
C SER A 111 -20.40 -2.50 7.12
N PHE A 112 -21.73 -2.50 6.95
CA PHE A 112 -22.44 -1.46 6.19
C PHE A 112 -23.43 -0.62 7.01
N GLY A 113 -23.61 -0.89 8.31
CA GLY A 113 -24.46 -0.08 9.18
C GLY A 113 -25.96 -0.13 8.87
N LEU A 114 -26.44 -1.20 8.23
CA LEU A 114 -27.75 -1.26 7.57
C LEU A 114 -28.94 -1.03 8.51
N THR A 115 -28.90 -1.60 9.71
CA THR A 115 -30.00 -1.56 10.68
C THR A 115 -29.85 -0.45 11.72
N GLY A 116 -28.69 0.21 11.78
CA GLY A 116 -28.35 1.17 12.84
C GLY A 116 -27.95 0.53 14.18
N LYS A 117 -27.83 -0.79 14.24
CA LYS A 117 -27.30 -1.48 15.44
C LYS A 117 -25.84 -1.12 15.66
N SER A 118 -25.51 -0.74 16.89
CA SER A 118 -24.11 -0.48 17.27
C SER A 118 -23.36 -1.80 17.50
N TYR A 119 -22.21 -1.92 16.85
CA TYR A 119 -21.25 -3.00 17.06
C TYR A 119 -19.96 -2.49 17.70
N GLY A 120 -19.98 -1.32 18.33
CA GLY A 120 -18.81 -0.61 18.83
C GLY A 120 -18.27 0.39 17.80
N LYS A 121 -17.89 1.58 18.28
CA LYS A 121 -17.38 2.69 17.48
C LYS A 121 -16.04 2.35 16.81
N VAL A 122 -15.84 2.90 15.61
CA VAL A 122 -14.58 2.79 14.84
C VAL A 122 -13.83 4.11 14.72
N GLY A 123 -14.47 5.22 15.10
CA GLY A 123 -13.92 6.56 15.02
C GLY A 123 -12.74 6.83 15.96
N PRO A 124 -12.18 8.05 15.91
CA PRO A 124 -11.07 8.47 16.76
C PRO A 124 -11.43 8.50 18.26
N ASP A 125 -12.72 8.63 18.59
CA ASP A 125 -13.26 8.65 19.95
C ASP A 125 -13.58 7.25 20.52
N ARG A 126 -13.19 6.16 19.83
CA ARG A 126 -13.50 4.79 20.26
C ARG A 126 -12.86 4.48 21.62
N THR A 127 -13.61 3.76 22.45
CA THR A 127 -13.17 3.29 23.78
C THR A 127 -12.62 1.86 23.72
N MET A 128 -11.99 1.40 24.80
CA MET A 128 -11.60 -0.01 24.92
C MET A 128 -12.80 -0.96 24.87
N ALA A 129 -13.94 -0.55 25.46
CA ALA A 129 -15.18 -1.32 25.41
C ALA A 129 -15.71 -1.47 23.98
N ASP A 130 -15.61 -0.41 23.15
CA ASP A 130 -15.96 -0.49 21.72
C ASP A 130 -15.08 -1.51 20.97
N ILE A 131 -13.78 -1.54 21.28
CA ILE A 131 -12.82 -2.45 20.66
C ILE A 131 -13.13 -3.90 21.08
N GLU A 132 -13.40 -4.14 22.36
CA GLU A 132 -13.77 -5.46 22.88
C GLU A 132 -15.07 -5.95 22.26
N GLN A 133 -16.11 -5.11 22.19
CA GLN A 133 -17.36 -5.45 21.51
C GLN A 133 -17.17 -5.81 20.03
N ARG A 134 -16.27 -5.10 19.33
CA ARG A 134 -15.94 -5.43 17.93
C ARG A 134 -15.16 -6.74 17.81
N ARG A 135 -14.31 -7.06 18.79
CA ARG A 135 -13.46 -8.26 18.82
C ARG A 135 -14.20 -9.51 19.28
N ASP A 136 -15.32 -9.39 19.99
CA ASP A 136 -16.19 -10.51 20.40
C ASP A 136 -16.72 -11.32 19.20
N ASP A 137 -16.89 -10.68 18.05
CA ASP A 137 -17.25 -11.35 16.82
C ASP A 137 -16.12 -12.29 16.34
N PRO A 138 -16.30 -13.62 16.32
CA PRO A 138 -15.21 -14.58 16.09
C PRO A 138 -14.75 -14.60 14.63
N TRP A 139 -15.55 -14.07 13.71
CA TRP A 139 -15.30 -14.11 12.29
C TRP A 139 -14.48 -12.89 11.83
N ASN A 140 -13.68 -13.04 10.78
CA ASN A 140 -12.99 -11.96 10.08
C ASN A 140 -13.11 -12.16 8.57
N PHE A 141 -13.17 -11.04 7.84
CA PHE A 141 -12.95 -11.05 6.39
C PHE A 141 -11.46 -10.83 6.14
N LEU A 142 -10.80 -11.84 5.57
CA LEU A 142 -9.48 -11.69 4.99
C LEU A 142 -9.65 -11.35 3.51
N PHE A 143 -9.29 -10.14 3.13
CA PHE A 143 -9.28 -9.72 1.74
C PHE A 143 -7.95 -10.04 1.09
N ILE A 144 -7.98 -10.78 -0.01
CA ILE A 144 -6.82 -11.14 -0.81
C ILE A 144 -6.96 -10.44 -2.14
N ALA A 145 -6.08 -9.47 -2.40
CA ALA A 145 -6.08 -8.68 -3.63
C ALA A 145 -4.75 -8.83 -4.37
N GLY A 146 -4.85 -8.95 -5.68
CA GLY A 146 -3.75 -8.82 -6.63
C GLY A 146 -3.98 -7.58 -7.49
N MET A 147 -2.93 -6.80 -7.69
CA MET A 147 -2.97 -5.63 -8.56
C MET A 147 -1.76 -5.66 -9.50
N TRP A 148 -1.95 -5.12 -10.71
CA TRP A 148 -0.87 -5.00 -11.68
C TRP A 148 -0.24 -3.63 -11.55
N PHE A 149 0.94 -3.58 -10.93
CA PHE A 149 1.72 -2.36 -10.86
C PHE A 149 2.31 -2.05 -12.23
N GLN A 150 2.31 -0.77 -12.59
CA GLN A 150 3.11 -0.31 -13.71
C GLN A 150 4.56 -0.39 -13.28
N ASP A 151 5.42 -0.86 -14.16
CA ASP A 151 6.88 -0.87 -14.08
C ASP A 151 7.45 0.22 -15.00
N LEU A 152 8.77 0.39 -15.02
CA LEU A 152 9.41 1.40 -15.86
C LEU A 152 9.26 1.10 -17.37
N PHE A 153 9.05 -0.15 -17.77
CA PHE A 153 8.96 -0.53 -19.19
C PHE A 153 7.54 -0.35 -19.76
N ASN A 154 6.50 -0.40 -18.92
CA ASN A 154 5.09 -0.20 -19.27
C ASN A 154 4.44 1.00 -18.57
N TYR A 155 5.27 1.96 -18.16
CA TYR A 155 4.81 3.16 -17.49
C TYR A 155 3.98 4.04 -18.44
N ASP A 156 2.71 4.20 -18.13
CA ASP A 156 1.76 5.00 -18.90
C ASP A 156 1.23 6.14 -18.01
N PHE A 157 1.50 7.37 -18.43
CA PHE A 157 1.06 8.58 -17.75
C PHE A 157 -0.46 8.71 -17.69
N ARG A 158 -1.19 8.33 -18.74
CA ARG A 158 -2.66 8.38 -18.75
C ARG A 158 -3.25 7.45 -17.71
N ARG A 159 -2.67 6.25 -17.57
CA ARG A 159 -3.08 5.30 -16.52
C ARG A 159 -2.71 5.80 -15.11
N THR A 160 -1.57 6.47 -14.98
CA THR A 160 -1.12 7.08 -13.72
C THR A 160 -2.05 8.20 -13.27
N GLU A 161 -2.52 9.04 -14.20
CA GLU A 161 -3.50 10.13 -13.96
C GLU A 161 -4.85 9.58 -13.46
N MET A 162 -5.22 8.35 -13.82
CA MET A 162 -6.45 7.69 -13.40
C MET A 162 -6.28 6.77 -12.19
N CYS A 163 -5.12 6.75 -11.55
CA CYS A 163 -4.87 5.87 -10.41
C CYS A 163 -5.62 6.38 -9.17
N ILE A 164 -6.54 5.56 -8.66
CA ILE A 164 -7.42 5.90 -7.54
C ILE A 164 -6.84 5.56 -6.16
N ILE A 165 -5.56 5.17 -6.09
CA ILE A 165 -4.88 4.88 -4.83
C ILE A 165 -4.00 6.08 -4.48
N PRO A 166 -4.47 7.01 -3.65
CA PRO A 166 -3.69 8.17 -3.25
C PRO A 166 -2.67 7.78 -2.18
N TYR A 167 -1.46 8.30 -2.33
CA TYR A 167 -0.43 8.35 -1.31
C TYR A 167 -0.37 9.77 -0.77
N GLY A 168 -0.60 9.89 0.54
CA GLY A 168 -0.38 11.15 1.25
C GLY A 168 1.11 11.38 1.44
N THR A 169 1.60 12.53 0.97
CA THR A 169 2.98 12.99 1.19
C THR A 169 2.96 14.38 1.80
N GLN A 170 4.12 14.86 2.25
CA GLN A 170 4.29 16.19 2.82
C GLN A 170 3.94 17.30 1.80
N GLU A 171 4.09 17.01 0.51
CA GLU A 171 3.81 17.95 -0.59
C GLU A 171 2.36 17.87 -1.09
N GLY A 172 1.56 16.95 -0.53
CA GLY A 172 0.19 16.69 -0.95
C GLY A 172 -0.01 15.24 -1.41
N GLU A 173 -1.08 15.02 -2.16
CA GLU A 173 -1.46 13.68 -2.64
C GLU A 173 -0.80 13.38 -3.99
N ILE A 174 -0.24 12.18 -4.10
CA ILE A 174 0.34 11.64 -5.32
C ILE A 174 -0.17 10.22 -5.52
N SER A 175 -0.37 9.78 -6.75
CA SER A 175 -0.85 8.41 -6.97
C SER A 175 0.21 7.35 -6.61
N PHE A 176 -0.23 6.17 -6.20
CA PHE A 176 0.65 5.03 -5.88
C PHE A 176 1.69 4.78 -6.97
N CYS A 177 1.26 4.73 -8.24
CA CYS A 177 2.13 4.42 -9.37
C CYS A 177 3.19 5.51 -9.59
N ALA A 178 2.80 6.78 -9.45
CA ALA A 178 3.71 7.91 -9.54
C ALA A 178 4.75 7.89 -8.42
N TYR A 179 4.33 7.57 -7.20
CA TYR A 179 5.24 7.47 -6.07
C TYR A 179 6.21 6.29 -6.23
N ASN A 180 5.70 5.06 -6.37
CA ASN A 180 6.50 3.85 -6.20
C ASN A 180 7.25 3.38 -7.44
N THR A 181 6.73 3.62 -8.65
CA THR A 181 7.32 3.01 -9.84
C THR A 181 7.72 3.97 -10.95
N GLY A 182 7.11 5.15 -11.01
CA GLY A 182 7.37 6.12 -12.08
C GLY A 182 8.77 6.72 -12.05
N ILE A 183 8.88 7.94 -12.55
CA ILE A 183 10.12 8.71 -12.69
C ILE A 183 10.86 9.05 -11.36
N GLY A 184 10.52 8.38 -10.26
CA GLY A 184 11.25 8.48 -9.00
C GLY A 184 10.74 9.55 -8.04
N TRP A 185 9.45 9.90 -8.06
CA TRP A 185 8.86 10.84 -7.09
C TRP A 185 9.13 10.45 -5.64
N ARG A 186 9.07 9.15 -5.34
CA ARG A 186 9.52 8.62 -4.04
C ARG A 186 10.93 9.06 -3.70
N ASN A 187 11.88 8.88 -4.62
CA ASN A 187 13.27 9.27 -4.36
C ASN A 187 13.36 10.78 -4.10
N ILE A 188 12.67 11.61 -4.89
CA ILE A 188 12.69 13.07 -4.70
C ILE A 188 12.14 13.42 -3.30
N ILE A 189 10.94 12.96 -2.97
CA ILE A 189 10.26 13.27 -1.70
C ILE A 189 11.05 12.74 -0.51
N GLU A 190 11.48 11.49 -0.54
CA GLU A 190 12.29 10.91 0.53
C GLU A 190 13.63 11.63 0.68
N HIS A 191 14.27 12.07 -0.41
CA HIS A 191 15.52 12.82 -0.32
C HIS A 191 15.33 14.27 0.16
N MET A 192 14.19 14.91 -0.13
CA MET A 192 13.87 16.24 0.38
C MET A 192 13.67 16.23 1.89
N HIS A 193 13.02 15.19 2.41
CA HIS A 193 12.62 15.07 3.81
C HIS A 193 13.53 14.15 4.65
N GLN A 194 14.65 13.65 4.09
CA GLN A 194 15.60 12.85 4.84
C GLN A 194 16.29 13.70 5.93
N ASN A 195 16.27 13.21 7.17
CA ASN A 195 16.89 13.90 8.30
C ASN A 195 18.37 13.50 8.49
N ALA A 196 18.69 12.22 8.30
CA ALA A 196 20.04 11.70 8.40
C ALA A 196 20.22 10.50 7.47
N THR A 197 21.44 10.31 6.96
CA THR A 197 21.79 9.05 6.29
C THR A 197 21.95 7.96 7.34
N VAL A 198 21.76 6.70 6.95
CA VAL A 198 22.00 5.54 7.82
C VAL A 198 23.42 5.58 8.42
N ALA A 199 24.41 5.98 7.62
CA ALA A 199 25.80 6.11 8.08
C ALA A 199 25.96 7.20 9.15
N GLN A 200 25.35 8.37 8.97
CA GLN A 200 25.37 9.45 9.95
C GLN A 200 24.65 9.04 11.24
N TRP A 201 23.47 8.42 11.11
CA TRP A 201 22.71 7.92 12.25
C TRP A 201 23.52 6.92 13.08
N TYR A 202 24.18 5.96 12.42
CA TYR A 202 25.04 4.98 13.09
C TYR A 202 26.31 5.55 13.69
N LYS A 203 26.85 6.64 13.12
CA LYS A 203 27.98 7.34 13.72
C LYS A 203 27.58 8.01 15.03
N ASP A 204 26.41 8.64 15.06
CA ASP A 204 25.97 9.45 16.19
C ASP A 204 25.33 8.60 17.31
N HIS A 205 24.60 7.54 16.95
CA HIS A 205 23.81 6.73 17.89
C HIS A 205 24.36 5.31 18.06
N GLY A 206 25.40 4.93 17.32
CA GLY A 206 25.84 3.55 17.21
C GLY A 206 24.89 2.71 16.34
N ARG A 207 25.30 1.48 16.05
CA ARG A 207 24.43 0.49 15.38
C ARG A 207 23.59 -0.24 16.41
N HIS A 208 22.28 -0.28 16.19
CA HIS A 208 21.38 -1.11 16.96
C HIS A 208 21.68 -2.59 16.70
N GLN A 209 21.70 -3.40 17.75
CA GLN A 209 21.92 -4.84 17.62
C GLN A 209 20.68 -5.47 16.97
N VAL A 210 20.82 -5.98 15.74
CA VAL A 210 19.76 -6.72 15.05
C VAL A 210 19.88 -8.19 15.45
N ILE A 211 19.14 -8.60 16.48
CA ILE A 211 19.10 -9.99 16.90
C ILE A 211 17.95 -10.70 16.19
N ALA A 212 18.27 -11.57 15.24
CA ALA A 212 17.27 -12.48 14.69
C ALA A 212 16.92 -13.57 15.73
N HIS A 213 15.64 -13.69 16.07
CA HIS A 213 15.09 -14.82 16.81
C HIS A 213 15.71 -15.07 18.21
N GLY A 214 16.12 -14.01 18.91
CA GLY A 214 16.64 -14.10 20.28
C GLY A 214 17.98 -14.82 20.42
N LYS A 215 18.71 -15.04 19.33
CA LYS A 215 20.03 -15.69 19.36
C LYS A 215 21.13 -14.67 19.68
N ASN A 216 22.04 -15.00 20.60
CA ASN A 216 23.25 -14.20 20.76
C ASN A 216 24.16 -14.41 19.54
N VAL A 217 24.42 -13.34 18.79
CA VAL A 217 25.23 -13.33 17.56
C VAL A 217 26.41 -12.35 17.65
N ASP A 218 26.76 -11.91 18.86
CA ASP A 218 27.93 -11.07 19.04
C ASP A 218 29.19 -11.82 18.61
N LEU A 219 30.05 -11.13 17.84
CA LEU A 219 31.34 -11.67 17.45
C LEU A 219 32.26 -11.72 18.67
N ASP A 220 32.97 -12.83 18.84
CA ASP A 220 33.98 -12.98 19.90
C ASP A 220 35.10 -11.92 19.80
N SER A 221 35.37 -11.40 18.60
CA SER A 221 36.28 -10.29 18.35
C SER A 221 35.82 -9.40 17.20
N LYS A 222 36.09 -8.09 17.33
CA LYS A 222 35.90 -7.08 16.27
C LYS A 222 37.18 -6.84 15.47
N GLU A 223 38.27 -7.54 15.78
CA GLU A 223 39.48 -7.46 14.98
C GLU A 223 39.23 -8.11 13.62
N HIS A 224 39.67 -7.44 12.57
CA HIS A 224 39.51 -7.91 11.20
C HIS A 224 40.90 -8.03 10.59
N SER A 225 41.23 -9.20 10.04
CA SER A 225 42.42 -9.39 9.24
C SER A 225 42.01 -9.67 7.79
N LEU A 226 42.38 -8.79 6.87
CA LEU A 226 42.23 -9.05 5.45
C LEU A 226 43.45 -9.83 4.97
N VAL A 227 43.28 -11.13 4.75
CA VAL A 227 44.33 -11.95 4.14
C VAL A 227 44.27 -11.74 2.63
N LEU A 228 45.24 -10.99 2.11
CA LEU A 228 45.38 -10.78 0.67
C LEU A 228 46.07 -12.00 0.05
N ASN A 229 45.51 -12.51 -1.04
CA ASN A 229 46.11 -13.61 -1.79
C ASN A 229 47.35 -13.10 -2.54
N GLU A 230 48.53 -13.60 -2.18
CA GLU A 230 49.80 -13.19 -2.81
C GLU A 230 49.84 -13.45 -4.32
N VAL A 231 49.17 -14.50 -4.80
CA VAL A 231 49.08 -14.82 -6.24
C VAL A 231 48.28 -13.75 -6.98
N ASP A 232 47.20 -13.24 -6.38
CA ASP A 232 46.38 -12.19 -6.97
C ASP A 232 47.08 -10.82 -6.93
N LEU A 233 47.85 -10.55 -5.87
CA LEU A 233 48.66 -9.33 -5.73
C LEU A 233 49.79 -9.24 -6.77
N THR A 234 50.40 -10.39 -7.11
CA THR A 234 51.57 -10.51 -7.99
C THR A 234 51.22 -10.82 -9.45
N ARG A 235 49.93 -10.97 -9.78
CA ARG A 235 49.50 -11.30 -11.15
C ARG A 235 49.96 -10.20 -12.13
N PRO A 236 50.77 -10.54 -13.15
CA PRO A 236 51.43 -9.54 -14.02
C PRO A 236 50.45 -8.78 -14.92
N ASN A 237 49.29 -9.38 -15.21
CA ASN A 237 48.23 -8.78 -16.02
C ASN A 237 47.02 -8.46 -15.11
N LYS A 238 47.17 -7.49 -14.21
CA LYS A 238 45.99 -6.93 -13.52
C LYS A 238 45.09 -6.34 -14.60
N PRO A 239 43.80 -6.72 -14.67
CA PRO A 239 42.90 -6.14 -15.65
C PRO A 239 42.79 -4.64 -15.38
N GLU A 240 43.36 -3.82 -16.28
CA GLU A 240 43.02 -2.40 -16.35
C GLU A 240 41.59 -2.32 -16.88
N MET A 241 40.64 -2.17 -15.97
CA MET A 241 39.28 -1.83 -16.36
C MET A 241 39.28 -0.37 -16.78
N GLU A 242 39.07 -0.11 -18.07
CA GLU A 242 38.75 1.23 -18.57
C GLU A 242 37.35 1.61 -18.08
N GLY A 243 37.26 2.78 -17.43
CA GLY A 243 36.00 3.29 -16.89
C GLY A 243 35.87 3.16 -15.37
N PRO A 244 34.68 3.44 -14.83
CA PRO A 244 34.43 3.45 -13.39
C PRO A 244 34.54 2.04 -12.79
N LYS A 245 35.29 1.91 -11.70
CA LYS A 245 35.62 0.64 -11.04
C LYS A 245 34.69 0.33 -9.87
N THR A 246 33.92 1.32 -9.44
CA THR A 246 32.93 1.19 -8.38
C THR A 246 31.61 1.79 -8.82
N ALA A 247 30.51 1.31 -8.23
CA ALA A 247 29.18 1.88 -8.47
C ALA A 247 29.11 3.38 -8.15
N ALA A 248 29.94 3.86 -7.21
CA ALA A 248 30.05 5.29 -6.89
C ALA A 248 30.69 6.08 -8.04
N GLU A 249 31.76 5.56 -8.64
CA GLU A 249 32.41 6.16 -9.81
C GLU A 249 31.48 6.13 -11.04
N GLU A 250 30.71 5.04 -11.24
CA GLU A 250 29.69 4.95 -12.30
C GLU A 250 28.63 6.05 -12.14
N MET A 251 28.11 6.21 -10.93
CA MET A 251 27.10 7.23 -10.64
C MET A 251 27.63 8.65 -10.85
N GLN A 252 28.89 8.92 -10.48
CA GLN A 252 29.54 10.21 -10.72
C GLN A 252 29.76 10.48 -12.21
N MET A 253 30.20 9.47 -12.97
CA MET A 253 30.39 9.57 -14.41
C MET A 253 29.05 9.84 -15.11
N MET A 254 28.00 9.08 -14.78
CA MET A 254 26.66 9.28 -15.34
C MET A 254 26.09 10.66 -15.00
N ARG A 255 26.35 11.18 -13.79
CA ARG A 255 25.95 12.55 -13.41
C ARG A 255 26.67 13.61 -14.25
N LYS A 256 27.97 13.45 -14.50
CA LYS A 256 28.73 14.36 -15.39
C LYS A 256 28.20 14.30 -16.83
N LEU A 257 27.95 13.09 -17.34
CA LEU A 257 27.41 12.86 -18.68
C LEU A 257 26.01 13.48 -18.84
N TYR A 258 25.15 13.32 -17.83
CA TYR A 258 23.84 13.97 -17.79
C TYR A 258 23.95 15.50 -17.79
N GLN A 259 24.85 16.06 -16.97
CA GLN A 259 25.09 17.50 -16.94
C GLN A 259 25.55 18.04 -18.31
N GLN A 260 26.51 17.38 -18.96
CA GLN A 260 26.97 17.78 -20.29
C GLN A 260 25.87 17.63 -21.36
N MET A 261 25.25 16.46 -21.45
CA MET A 261 24.28 16.19 -22.53
C MET A 261 22.97 16.96 -22.39
N VAL A 262 22.49 17.18 -21.17
CA VAL A 262 21.16 17.77 -20.94
C VAL A 262 21.23 19.26 -20.67
N MET A 263 22.23 19.74 -19.91
CA MET A 263 22.32 21.17 -19.58
C MET A 263 22.96 21.97 -20.72
N GLU A 264 24.05 21.47 -21.32
CA GLU A 264 24.75 22.20 -22.38
C GLU A 264 23.95 22.19 -23.70
N LYS A 265 23.38 21.03 -24.07
CA LYS A 265 22.62 20.89 -25.33
C LYS A 265 21.32 21.71 -25.35
N ASN A 266 20.69 21.92 -24.20
CA ASN A 266 19.48 22.72 -24.09
C ASN A 266 19.75 24.20 -23.77
N GLN A 267 21.02 24.64 -23.69
CA GLN A 267 21.41 26.00 -23.29
C GLN A 267 20.70 26.48 -22.01
N ILE A 268 20.35 25.54 -21.11
CA ILE A 268 19.69 25.85 -19.85
C ILE A 268 20.79 26.41 -18.95
N LYS A 269 21.01 27.73 -19.01
CA LYS A 269 21.70 28.46 -17.95
C LYS A 269 20.97 28.12 -16.65
N GLY A 270 21.73 27.71 -15.64
CA GLY A 270 21.23 27.12 -14.38
C GLY A 270 20.29 27.99 -13.54
N ASP A 271 19.77 29.09 -14.08
CA ASP A 271 18.92 30.06 -13.42
C ASP A 271 17.42 29.80 -13.59
N ASN A 272 17.01 28.93 -14.54
CA ASN A 272 15.59 28.65 -14.81
C ASN A 272 15.19 27.17 -14.72
N LEU A 273 15.79 26.42 -13.79
CA LEU A 273 15.10 25.23 -13.29
C LEU A 273 14.10 25.72 -12.24
N VAL A 274 12.84 25.27 -12.33
CA VAL A 274 11.84 25.52 -11.28
C VAL A 274 12.35 24.88 -10.00
N GLN A 275 13.02 25.69 -9.19
CA GLN A 275 13.56 25.29 -7.91
C GLN A 275 12.37 25.21 -6.95
N ILE A 276 11.84 24.00 -6.76
CA ILE A 276 10.94 23.73 -5.64
C ILE A 276 11.77 24.03 -4.39
N GLY A 277 11.38 25.08 -3.67
CA GLY A 277 12.22 25.81 -2.72
C GLY A 277 12.82 24.94 -1.62
N GLY A 278 14.04 24.46 -1.83
CA GLY A 278 14.88 23.85 -0.80
C GLY A 278 15.69 24.93 -0.08
N THR A 279 15.66 24.92 1.25
CA THR A 279 16.41 25.83 2.14
C THR A 279 17.90 25.92 1.75
N LYS A 280 18.41 27.15 1.57
CA LYS A 280 19.83 27.46 1.36
C LYS A 280 20.69 26.79 2.45
N LYS A 281 21.46 25.77 2.09
CA LYS A 281 22.56 25.29 2.94
C LYS A 281 23.69 26.31 2.90
N THR A 282 23.95 26.94 4.04
CA THR A 282 25.17 27.72 4.29
C THR A 282 26.39 26.80 4.08
N LYS A 283 27.32 27.23 3.22
CA LYS A 283 28.61 26.57 3.00
C LYS A 283 29.46 26.75 4.26
N ASP A 284 29.29 25.86 5.23
CA ASP A 284 30.29 25.62 6.27
C ASP A 284 30.27 24.12 6.57
N LYS A 285 31.16 23.38 5.91
CA LYS A 285 31.70 22.11 6.41
C LYS A 285 32.96 21.82 5.63
N GLU A 286 34.08 21.96 6.34
CA GLU A 286 35.39 21.50 5.94
C GLU A 286 35.29 20.09 5.36
N MET A 287 35.88 19.91 4.18
CA MET A 287 36.19 18.60 3.64
C MET A 287 37.17 17.93 4.61
N ALA A 288 36.67 17.03 5.45
CA ALA A 288 37.52 16.03 6.07
C ALA A 288 38.02 15.11 4.94
N MET A 289 39.27 15.32 4.54
CA MET A 289 40.04 14.32 3.80
C MET A 289 40.11 13.05 4.66
N ALA A 290 39.70 11.93 4.08
CA ALA A 290 39.88 10.62 4.69
C ALA A 290 41.31 10.14 4.41
N GLU A 291 42.07 9.89 5.48
CA GLU A 291 42.98 8.74 5.54
C GLU A 291 42.18 7.50 5.95
#